data_AF-A0A7J6HDI5-F1
#
_entry.id   AF-A0A7J6HDI5-F1
#
_cell.length_a   1.000
_cell.length_b   1.000
_cell.length_c   1.000
_cell.angle_alpha   90.00
_cell.angle_beta   90.00
_cell.angle_gamma   90.00
#
_symmetry.space_group_name_H-M   'P 1'
#
loop_
_entity.id
_entity.type
_entity.pdbx_description
1 polymer ?
#
loop_
_entity_poly.entity_id
_entity_poly.type
_entity_poly.pdbx_seq_one_letter_code
_entity_poly.pdbx_strand_id
1 'polypeptide(L)' 'MLILLEDTKEYISYAPKEETKAQDKRPFDLLVIISPKLQKKSNRYIMCILSALAVLHSLKEALKCR' A
#
# COMPACT_ATOMS: atom_id res chain seq x y z
N MET A 1 -14.62 9.41 -2.84
CA MET A 1 -13.14 9.38 -2.71
C MET A 1 -12.64 8.28 -3.62
N LEU A 2 -11.71 8.58 -4.53
CA LEU A 2 -11.18 7.62 -5.51
C LEU A 2 -9.73 7.34 -5.16
N ILE A 3 -9.36 6.06 -5.09
CA ILE A 3 -7.99 5.62 -4.82
C ILE A 3 -7.48 4.95 -6.09
N LEU A 4 -6.29 5.35 -6.51
CA LEU A 4 -5.54 4.72 -7.59
C LEU A 4 -4.29 4.06 -6.99
N LEU A 5 -4.11 2.77 -7.26
CA LEU A 5 -2.95 2.01 -6.79
C LEU A 5 -2.34 1.25 -7.97
N GLU A 6 -1.02 1.22 -8.02
CA GLU A 6 -0.25 0.42 -8.96
C GLU A 6 1.05 -0.01 -8.27
N ASP A 7 1.44 -1.28 -8.43
CA ASP A 7 2.75 -1.78 -8.02
C ASP A 7 3.25 -2.75 -9.09
N THR A 8 4.25 -2.32 -9.86
CA THR A 8 4.76 -3.07 -11.01
C THR A 8 5.94 -3.95 -10.62
N LYS A 9 6.26 -4.96 -11.44
CA LYS A 9 7.46 -5.79 -11.24
C LYS A 9 8.74 -4.94 -11.20
N GLU A 10 8.78 -3.88 -12.00
CA GLU A 10 9.90 -2.95 -12.06
C GLU A 10 10.04 -2.21 -10.73
N TYR A 11 8.95 -1.65 -10.18
CA TYR A 11 8.97 -0.98 -8.88
C TYR A 11 9.37 -1.90 -7.73
N ILE A 12 8.87 -3.14 -7.70
CA ILE A 12 9.24 -4.13 -6.70
C ILE A 12 10.72 -4.52 -6.81
N SER A 13 11.27 -4.55 -8.03
CA SER A 13 12.66 -4.96 -8.25
C SER A 13 13.71 -4.00 -7.69
N TYR A 14 13.34 -2.73 -7.45
CA TYR A 14 14.24 -1.74 -6.83
C TYR A 14 14.45 -1.97 -5.34
N ALA A 15 13.58 -2.77 -4.69
CA ALA A 15 13.67 -3.05 -3.26
C ALA A 15 14.43 -4.36 -2.97
N PRO A 16 15.06 -4.49 -1.79
CA PRO A 16 15.75 -5.72 -1.38
C PRO A 16 14.84 -6.94 -1.44
N LYS A 17 15.38 -8.10 -1.86
CA LYS A 17 14.61 -9.34 -2.00
C LYS A 17 14.09 -9.85 -0.66
N GLU A 18 14.85 -9.64 0.42
CA GLU A 18 14.44 -10.01 1.77
C GLU A 18 13.26 -9.16 2.24
N GLU A 19 13.29 -7.86 1.94
CA GLU A 19 12.23 -6.91 2.32
C GLU A 19 10.94 -7.14 1.53
N THR A 20 11.05 -7.31 0.21
CA THR A 20 9.91 -7.59 -0.66
C THR A 20 9.23 -8.92 -0.29
N LYS A 21 10.02 -9.94 0.07
CA LYS A 21 9.51 -11.24 0.53
C LYS A 21 8.87 -11.15 1.93
N ALA A 22 9.48 -10.42 2.86
CA ALA A 22 8.92 -10.24 4.21
C ALA A 22 7.59 -9.45 4.19
N GLN A 23 7.44 -8.52 3.24
CA GLN A 23 6.21 -7.75 3.02
C GLN A 23 5.20 -8.46 2.10
N ASP A 24 5.51 -9.67 1.60
CA ASP A 24 4.70 -10.40 0.61
C ASP A 24 4.26 -9.52 -0.59
N LYS A 25 5.17 -8.65 -1.07
CA LYS A 25 4.89 -7.76 -2.21
C LYS A 25 4.69 -8.59 -3.47
N ARG A 26 3.56 -8.37 -4.13
CA ARG A 26 3.23 -8.99 -5.41
C ARG A 26 2.79 -7.90 -6.37
N PRO A 27 3.27 -7.93 -7.62
CA PRO A 27 2.83 -6.96 -8.60
C PRO A 27 1.34 -7.13 -8.84
N PHE A 28 0.65 -6.02 -9.04
CA PHE A 28 -0.75 -6.01 -9.41
C PHE A 28 -0.98 -4.95 -10.48
N ASP A 29 -1.91 -5.23 -11.40
CA ASP A 29 -2.30 -4.28 -12.43
C ASP A 29 -3.05 -3.09 -11.80
N LEU A 30 -3.12 -1.99 -12.53
CA LEU A 30 -3.76 -0.75 -12.09
C LEU A 30 -5.12 -0.99 -11.41
N LEU A 31 -5.18 -0.67 -10.12
CA LEU A 31 -6.37 -0.85 -9.30
C LEU A 31 -7.04 0.49 -9.06
N VAL A 32 -8.26 0.62 -9.57
CA VAL A 32 -9.11 1.78 -9.34
C VAL A 32 -10.18 1.41 -8.33
N ILE A 33 -10.19 2.08 -7.17
CA ILE A 33 -11.16 1.83 -6.11
C ILE A 33 -11.98 3.08 -5.83
N ILE A 34 -13.29 2.98 -5.98
CA ILE A 34 -14.22 4.07 -5.75
C ILE A 34 -14.91 3.87 -4.39
N SER A 35 -14.71 4.83 -3.49
CA SER A 35 -15.32 4.91 -2.15
C SER A 35 -15.30 3.59 -1.36
N PRO A 36 -14.11 3.00 -1.14
CA PRO A 36 -14.01 1.73 -0.43
C PRO A 36 -14.42 1.84 1.03
N LYS A 37 -15.07 0.79 1.53
CA LYS A 37 -15.23 0.54 2.97
C LYS A 37 -14.23 -0.54 3.39
N LEU A 38 -13.19 -0.13 4.10
CA LEU A 38 -12.15 -1.05 4.57
C LEU A 38 -12.61 -1.79 5.83
N GLN A 39 -12.46 -3.11 5.83
CA GLN A 39 -12.70 -3.95 7.01
C GLN A 39 -11.50 -4.86 7.21
N LYS A 40 -11.11 -5.04 8.47
CA LYS A 40 -10.02 -5.92 8.84
C LYS A 40 -10.46 -7.38 8.70
N LYS A 41 -9.75 -8.14 7.85
CA LYS A 41 -10.08 -9.55 7.59
C LYS A 41 -9.57 -10.52 8.68
N SER A 42 -8.50 -10.18 9.40
CA SER A 42 -7.90 -11.06 10.42
C SER A 42 -7.10 -10.28 11.46
N ASN A 43 -6.83 -10.85 12.64
CA ASN A 43 -6.03 -10.23 13.70
C ASN A 43 -4.50 -10.26 13.46
N ARG A 44 -4.06 -10.55 12.24
CA ARG A 44 -2.64 -10.55 11.85
C ARG A 44 -2.18 -9.12 11.56
N TYR A 45 -0.96 -8.82 11.99
CA TYR A 45 -0.29 -7.55 11.75
C TYR A 45 1.12 -7.81 11.24
N ILE A 46 1.63 -6.89 10.43
CA ILE A 46 3.00 -6.89 9.94
C ILE A 46 3.56 -5.50 10.27
N MET A 47 4.78 -5.46 10.82
CA MET A 47 5.47 -4.22 11.13
C MET A 47 6.38 -3.87 9.97
N CYS A 48 6.15 -2.71 9.35
CA CYS A 48 6.97 -2.20 8.24
C CYS A 48 7.41 -0.77 8.53
N ILE A 49 8.61 -0.40 8.08
CA ILE A 49 9.07 0.98 8.09
C ILE A 49 8.61 1.63 6.79
N LEU A 50 7.78 2.66 6.88
CA LEU A 50 7.34 3.46 5.73
C LEU A 50 8.13 4.76 5.67
N SER A 51 8.45 5.23 4.47
CA SER A 51 9.07 6.54 4.32
C SER A 51 8.06 7.66 4.62
N ALA A 52 8.52 8.78 5.16
CA ALA A 52 7.65 9.90 5.56
C ALA A 52 6.81 10.48 4.40
N LEU A 53 7.31 10.41 3.15
CA LEU A 53 6.56 10.80 1.96
C LEU A 53 5.39 9.84 1.69
N ALA A 54 5.60 8.53 1.87
CA ALA A 54 4.55 7.52 1.78
C ALA A 54 3.51 7.68 2.90
N VAL A 55 3.96 8.08 4.09
CA VAL A 55 3.09 8.41 5.23
C VAL A 55 2.23 9.63 4.93
N LEU A 56 2.80 10.72 4.38
CA LEU A 56 2.02 11.91 4.01
C LEU A 56 1.01 11.62 2.90
N HIS A 57 1.37 10.84 1.87
CA HIS A 57 0.41 10.47 0.83
C HIS A 57 -0.72 9.59 1.41
N SER A 58 -0.37 8.56 2.17
CA SER A 58 -1.36 7.63 2.77
C SER A 58 -2.23 8.30 3.84
N LEU A 59 -1.64 9.16 4.68
CA LEU A 59 -2.36 9.91 5.70
C LEU A 59 -3.15 11.07 5.11
N LYS A 60 -2.68 11.74 4.04
CA LYS A 60 -3.46 12.80 3.38
C LYS A 60 -4.71 12.22 2.71
N GLU A 61 -4.59 11.04 2.09
CA GLU A 61 -5.75 10.31 1.57
C GLU A 61 -6.66 9.78 2.70
N ALA A 62 -6.10 9.33 3.83
CA ALA A 62 -6.89 8.87 4.99
C ALA A 62 -7.54 10.02 5.81
N LEU A 63 -6.87 11.17 5.93
CA LEU A 63 -7.30 12.32 6.74
C LEU A 63 -8.15 13.33 5.95
N LYS A 64 -8.13 13.31 4.61
CA LYS A 64 -9.11 14.05 3.79
C LYS A 64 -10.54 13.48 3.93
N CYS A 65 -10.68 12.38 4.66
CA CYS A 65 -11.95 11.76 5.04
C CYS A 65 -12.44 12.23 6.43
N ARG A 66 -12.20 13.49 6.80
CA ARG A 66 -12.80 14.15 7.97
C ARG A 66 -13.54 15.42 7.56
#